data_AF-A0A7J7LTG7-F1
#
_entry.id   AF-A0A7J7LTG7-F1
#
_cell.length_a   1.000
_cell.length_b   1.000
_cell.length_c   1.000
_cell.angle_alpha   90.00
_cell.angle_beta   90.00
_cell.angle_gamma   90.00
#
_symmetry.space_group_name_H-M   'P 1'
#
loop_
_entity.id
_entity.type
_entity.pdbx_description
1 polymer ?
#
loop_
_entity_poly.entity_id
_entity_poly.type
_entity_poly.pdbx_seq_one_letter_code
_entity_poly.pdbx_strand_id
1 'polypeptide(L)'
;MLVDHVIESRNAGLFESVMLPLDIYNDSAQHALVVLKQRFLYDEIEAEVDLCFDQLILKLSETLFTYYKSLAASELLDPSFLSAMETGKQYLTPPIRWSALLKMNRVKLLGRTIDFRSLITDRMNRMFRENLEFLFDRFECQDLCAIVELEKLLDVLKHSHELLSKDLSIDSFNLMLNEMQENISLISFSSRLTSQVWTEMQNDFLPNFVLCNTTQRFIRLSKVTLVPVQKPSVPFAKPNFYCGSQDLNMAHQSFARLHSGFFGMPHIFSIVRLLGSRSLPWLIRALLDYILNKITALEPMITGLQEALPKSIGLLPFDGGVAGCQKAVKEYLPWSSKSELKAEVFRGIKEIGSVLFWMGLLDIVLRELDTINFMQTAPWLGLVPGPDGQVMRYQDVGDSPLVSLFKSAASGENESSHSSSKSSSFFTLLKQAEAADLLYNANINTGSVLEYTLAFTSAALDKYCSKWNAVPKTGFIDITTSKDFYRIFSGLQFEYLEESIKMPHDGQEVFGDSVAWGGCTIIYLLGQHIHFELFDFSNQLLNVAEVETTTITRAVKNASYIQEAIFRAGALSFDSYI
;
A
#
# COMPACT_ATOMS: atom_id res chain seq x y z
N MET A 1 -3.14 -21.23 -43.02
CA MET A 1 -3.33 -20.10 -43.97
C MET A 1 -4.67 -19.38 -43.82
N LEU A 2 -5.82 -19.97 -44.17
CA LEU A 2 -7.11 -19.26 -44.08
C LEU A 2 -7.50 -18.92 -42.63
N VAL A 3 -7.28 -19.88 -41.71
CA VAL A 3 -7.47 -19.68 -40.27
C VAL A 3 -6.53 -18.59 -39.73
N ASP A 4 -5.26 -18.62 -40.13
CA ASP A 4 -4.29 -17.57 -39.75
C ASP A 4 -4.72 -16.19 -40.25
N HIS A 5 -5.20 -16.10 -41.49
CA HIS A 5 -5.67 -14.84 -42.07
C HIS A 5 -6.87 -14.28 -41.31
N VAL A 6 -7.82 -15.13 -40.88
CA VAL A 6 -8.95 -14.69 -40.05
C VAL A 6 -8.47 -14.11 -38.72
N ILE A 7 -7.51 -14.76 -38.07
CA ILE A 7 -6.98 -14.30 -36.78
C ILE A 7 -6.14 -13.01 -36.93
N GLU A 8 -5.31 -12.93 -37.97
CA GLU A 8 -4.42 -11.78 -38.22
C GLU A 8 -5.16 -10.54 -38.73
N SER A 9 -6.21 -10.73 -39.53
CA SER A 9 -6.99 -9.62 -40.10
C SER A 9 -7.79 -8.82 -39.07
N ARG A 10 -7.98 -9.36 -37.85
CA ARG A 10 -8.75 -8.76 -36.74
C ARG A 10 -10.14 -8.25 -37.15
N ASN A 11 -10.71 -8.78 -38.24
CA ASN A 11 -12.00 -8.35 -38.73
C ASN A 11 -13.12 -9.02 -37.93
N ALA A 12 -13.93 -8.22 -37.22
CA ALA A 12 -14.98 -8.70 -36.34
C ALA A 12 -15.96 -9.68 -37.00
N GLY A 13 -16.26 -9.49 -38.29
CA GLY A 13 -17.17 -10.37 -39.04
C GLY A 13 -16.57 -11.74 -39.39
N LEU A 14 -15.23 -11.85 -39.49
CA LEU A 14 -14.56 -13.10 -39.85
C LEU A 14 -14.39 -14.04 -38.64
N PHE A 15 -14.35 -13.51 -37.42
CA PHE A 15 -14.20 -14.33 -36.21
C PHE A 15 -15.38 -15.29 -35.98
N GLU A 16 -16.60 -14.91 -36.35
CA GLU A 16 -17.77 -15.81 -36.29
C GLU A 16 -17.63 -17.01 -37.23
N SER A 17 -16.82 -16.86 -38.28
CA SER A 17 -16.59 -17.87 -39.32
C SER A 17 -15.26 -18.61 -39.16
N VAL A 18 -14.52 -18.40 -38.08
CA VAL A 18 -13.14 -18.93 -37.91
C VAL A 18 -13.06 -20.46 -37.95
N MET A 19 -14.18 -21.14 -37.66
CA MET A 19 -14.29 -22.60 -37.70
C MET A 19 -14.61 -23.17 -39.08
N LEU A 20 -15.15 -22.36 -40.00
CA LEU A 20 -15.55 -22.84 -41.34
C LEU A 20 -14.37 -23.38 -42.15
N PRO A 21 -13.19 -22.74 -42.17
CA PRO A 21 -12.05 -23.29 -42.90
C PRO A 21 -11.57 -24.64 -42.37
N LEU A 22 -11.84 -24.99 -41.10
CA LEU A 22 -11.46 -26.29 -40.56
C LEU A 22 -12.34 -27.43 -41.09
N ASP A 23 -13.54 -27.13 -41.59
CA ASP A 23 -14.44 -28.14 -42.15
C ASP A 23 -13.88 -28.74 -43.46
N ILE A 24 -12.98 -28.01 -44.14
CA ILE A 24 -12.25 -28.51 -45.33
C ILE A 24 -11.43 -29.76 -45.00
N TYR A 25 -10.95 -29.88 -43.77
CA TYR A 25 -10.25 -31.09 -43.32
C TYR A 25 -11.20 -32.28 -43.17
N ASN A 26 -12.47 -32.07 -42.81
CA ASN A 26 -13.48 -33.13 -42.77
C ASN A 26 -13.73 -33.69 -44.18
N ASP A 27 -13.89 -32.80 -45.16
CA ASP A 27 -14.08 -33.18 -46.57
C ASP A 27 -12.85 -33.93 -47.11
N SER A 28 -11.66 -33.42 -46.82
CA SER A 28 -10.39 -34.01 -47.26
C SER A 28 -10.17 -35.39 -46.63
N ALA A 29 -10.45 -35.55 -45.34
CA ALA A 29 -10.36 -36.83 -44.65
C ALA A 29 -11.37 -37.86 -45.18
N GLN A 30 -12.62 -37.43 -45.43
CA GLN A 30 -13.62 -38.29 -46.04
C GLN A 30 -13.19 -38.74 -47.44
N HIS A 31 -12.62 -37.84 -48.25
CA HIS A 31 -12.12 -38.18 -49.57
C HIS A 31 -10.94 -39.15 -49.51
N ALA A 32 -9.99 -38.93 -48.61
CA ALA A 32 -8.83 -39.81 -48.40
C ALA A 32 -9.25 -41.24 -48.01
N LEU A 33 -10.22 -41.37 -47.09
CA LEU A 33 -10.69 -42.67 -46.60
C LEU A 33 -11.64 -43.39 -47.56
N VAL A 34 -12.61 -42.68 -48.14
CA VAL A 34 -13.71 -43.29 -48.91
C VAL A 34 -13.35 -43.41 -50.39
N VAL A 35 -12.75 -42.38 -50.98
CA VAL A 35 -12.48 -42.32 -52.43
C VAL A 35 -11.09 -42.86 -52.75
N LEU A 36 -10.05 -42.31 -52.13
CA LEU A 36 -8.66 -42.69 -52.39
C LEU A 36 -8.26 -44.00 -51.69
N LYS A 37 -8.90 -44.31 -50.56
CA LYS A 37 -8.62 -45.48 -49.70
C LYS A 37 -7.15 -45.57 -49.27
N GLN A 38 -6.52 -44.42 -49.04
CA GLN A 38 -5.13 -44.32 -48.62
C GLN A 38 -5.06 -43.92 -47.16
N ARG A 39 -4.49 -44.79 -46.32
CA ARG A 39 -4.32 -44.52 -44.89
C ARG A 39 -3.29 -43.44 -44.60
N PHE A 40 -2.16 -43.46 -45.32
CA PHE A 40 -1.08 -42.48 -45.09
C PHE A 40 -1.55 -41.04 -45.31
N LEU A 41 -2.44 -40.79 -46.29
CA LEU A 41 -3.02 -39.47 -46.52
C LEU A 41 -3.90 -39.02 -45.35
N TYR A 42 -4.67 -39.94 -44.75
CA TYR A 42 -5.44 -39.62 -43.56
C TYR A 42 -4.53 -39.32 -42.37
N ASP A 43 -3.46 -40.10 -42.18
CA ASP A 43 -2.51 -39.90 -41.09
C ASP A 43 -1.80 -38.52 -41.20
N GLU A 44 -1.46 -38.08 -42.42
CA GLU A 44 -0.92 -36.73 -42.69
C GLU A 44 -1.95 -35.63 -42.40
N ILE A 45 -3.21 -35.80 -42.84
CA ILE A 45 -4.30 -34.86 -42.58
C ILE A 45 -4.56 -34.73 -41.07
N GLU A 46 -4.60 -35.85 -40.35
CA GLU A 46 -4.82 -35.87 -38.89
C GLU A 46 -3.71 -35.11 -38.16
N ALA A 47 -2.44 -35.36 -38.52
CA ALA A 47 -1.30 -34.66 -37.94
C ALA A 47 -1.32 -33.14 -38.22
N GLU A 48 -1.70 -32.74 -39.43
CA GLU A 48 -1.83 -31.31 -39.79
C GLU A 48 -2.96 -30.64 -39.00
N VAL A 49 -4.12 -31.29 -38.90
CA VAL A 49 -5.28 -30.78 -38.15
C VAL A 49 -4.95 -30.57 -36.68
N ASP A 50 -4.29 -31.54 -36.03
CA ASP A 50 -3.95 -31.43 -34.61
C ASP A 50 -3.05 -30.20 -34.38
N LEU A 51 -2.02 -30.00 -35.20
CA LEU A 51 -1.14 -28.83 -35.10
C LEU A 51 -1.87 -27.51 -35.39
N CYS A 52 -2.69 -27.46 -36.46
CA CYS A 52 -3.42 -26.25 -36.82
C CYS A 52 -4.48 -25.88 -35.78
N PHE A 53 -5.15 -26.88 -35.19
CA PHE A 53 -6.16 -26.65 -34.17
C PHE A 53 -5.52 -26.12 -32.88
N ASP A 54 -4.39 -26.68 -32.44
CA ASP A 54 -3.64 -26.18 -31.29
C ASP A 54 -3.19 -24.72 -31.49
N GLN A 55 -2.67 -24.39 -32.67
CA GLN A 55 -2.27 -23.03 -33.01
C GLN A 55 -3.47 -22.07 -33.06
N LEU A 56 -4.61 -22.50 -33.57
CA LEU A 56 -5.85 -21.72 -33.57
C LEU A 56 -6.27 -21.40 -32.14
N ILE A 57 -6.37 -22.41 -31.26
CA ILE A 57 -6.78 -22.22 -29.87
C ILE A 57 -5.84 -21.25 -29.16
N LEU A 58 -4.52 -21.39 -29.38
CA LEU A 58 -3.52 -20.50 -28.79
C LEU A 58 -3.69 -19.05 -29.25
N LYS A 59 -3.64 -18.80 -30.57
CA LYS A 59 -3.70 -17.44 -31.13
C LYS A 59 -5.04 -16.76 -30.85
N LEU A 60 -6.14 -17.52 -30.92
CA LEU A 60 -7.46 -17.00 -30.61
C LEU A 60 -7.60 -16.64 -29.14
N SER A 61 -7.10 -17.48 -28.24
CA SER A 61 -7.08 -17.19 -26.80
C SER A 61 -6.26 -15.93 -26.50
N GLU A 62 -5.07 -15.79 -27.12
CA GLU A 62 -4.27 -14.57 -26.98
C GLU A 62 -5.02 -13.32 -27.47
N THR A 63 -5.74 -13.43 -28.58
CA THR A 63 -6.54 -12.33 -29.16
C THR A 63 -7.73 -11.97 -28.28
N LEU A 64 -8.46 -12.97 -27.78
CA LEU A 64 -9.57 -12.81 -26.84
C LEU A 64 -9.10 -12.10 -25.57
N PHE A 65 -8.05 -12.62 -24.94
CA PHE A 65 -7.50 -12.04 -23.71
C PHE A 65 -7.07 -10.59 -23.94
N THR A 66 -6.35 -10.31 -25.03
CA THR A 66 -5.91 -8.95 -25.38
C THR A 66 -7.09 -8.01 -25.60
N TYR A 67 -8.15 -8.47 -26.26
CA TYR A 67 -9.36 -7.69 -26.51
C TYR A 67 -10.06 -7.31 -25.20
N TYR A 68 -10.36 -8.28 -24.34
CA TYR A 68 -11.05 -8.01 -23.08
C TYR A 68 -10.17 -7.20 -22.10
N LYS A 69 -8.84 -7.39 -22.12
CA LYS A 69 -7.89 -6.54 -21.36
C LYS A 69 -7.91 -5.10 -21.84
N SER A 70 -7.93 -4.88 -23.15
CA SER A 70 -8.00 -3.54 -23.75
C SER A 70 -9.33 -2.86 -23.46
N LEU A 71 -10.43 -3.61 -23.57
CA LEU A 71 -11.77 -3.13 -23.25
C LEU A 71 -11.85 -2.71 -21.78
N ALA A 72 -11.37 -3.55 -20.87
CA ALA A 72 -11.37 -3.25 -19.45
C ALA A 72 -10.50 -2.02 -19.10
N ALA A 73 -9.30 -1.95 -19.68
CA ALA A 73 -8.41 -0.82 -19.49
C ALA A 73 -9.02 0.49 -20.02
N SER A 74 -9.76 0.43 -21.13
CA SER A 74 -10.47 1.56 -21.72
C SER A 74 -11.60 2.07 -20.82
N GLU A 75 -12.42 1.16 -20.27
CA GLU A 75 -13.54 1.51 -19.36
C GLU A 75 -13.06 2.08 -18.02
N LEU A 76 -11.86 1.71 -17.57
CA LEU A 76 -11.27 2.16 -16.30
C LEU A 76 -10.43 3.45 -16.42
N LEU A 77 -10.37 4.08 -17.60
CA LEU A 77 -9.75 5.39 -17.76
C LEU A 77 -10.66 6.50 -17.22
N ASP A 78 -10.04 7.51 -16.63
CA ASP A 78 -10.78 8.67 -16.11
C ASP A 78 -11.46 9.43 -17.27
N PRO A 79 -12.79 9.65 -17.21
CA PRO A 79 -13.50 10.44 -18.22
C PRO A 79 -12.93 11.86 -18.40
N SER A 80 -12.42 12.48 -17.33
CA SER A 80 -11.80 13.80 -17.39
C SER A 80 -10.51 13.79 -18.20
N PHE A 81 -9.67 12.75 -18.03
CA PHE A 81 -8.48 12.53 -18.85
C PHE A 81 -8.82 12.35 -20.33
N LEU A 82 -9.85 11.54 -20.63
CA LEU A 82 -10.31 11.33 -22.01
C LEU A 82 -10.82 12.62 -22.65
N SER A 83 -11.51 13.47 -21.88
CA SER A 83 -12.03 14.76 -22.37
C SER A 83 -10.93 15.78 -22.67
N ALA A 84 -9.79 15.69 -21.97
CA ALA A 84 -8.65 16.58 -22.16
C ALA A 84 -7.76 16.17 -23.35
N MET A 85 -7.90 14.93 -23.86
CA MET A 85 -7.09 14.40 -24.96
C MET A 85 -7.78 14.64 -26.31
N GLU A 86 -7.13 15.38 -27.22
CA GLU A 86 -7.62 15.61 -28.59
C GLU A 86 -7.75 14.29 -29.40
N THR A 87 -6.96 13.27 -29.05
CA THR A 87 -6.92 11.94 -29.68
C THR A 87 -7.63 10.85 -28.88
N GLY A 88 -8.65 11.19 -28.07
CA GLY A 88 -9.34 10.25 -27.17
C GLY A 88 -9.86 8.95 -27.82
N LYS A 89 -10.14 8.96 -29.14
CA LYS A 89 -10.56 7.78 -29.91
C LYS A 89 -9.54 6.64 -29.93
N GLN A 90 -8.24 6.93 -29.75
CA GLN A 90 -7.19 5.90 -29.76
C GLN A 90 -7.25 4.97 -28.53
N TYR A 91 -7.92 5.43 -27.46
CA TYR A 91 -8.09 4.67 -26.23
C TYR A 91 -9.40 3.88 -26.20
N LEU A 92 -10.24 3.99 -27.22
CA LEU A 92 -11.50 3.27 -27.31
C LEU A 92 -11.30 1.94 -28.06
N THR A 93 -11.74 0.85 -27.43
CA THR A 93 -11.72 -0.47 -28.07
C THR A 93 -13.02 -0.67 -28.86
N PRO A 94 -12.97 -0.98 -30.17
CA PRO A 94 -14.18 -1.18 -30.96
C PRO A 94 -14.92 -2.45 -30.51
N PRO A 95 -16.26 -2.46 -30.46
CA PRO A 95 -17.00 -3.62 -29.99
C PRO A 95 -16.88 -4.79 -30.99
N ILE A 96 -16.39 -5.94 -30.52
CA ILE A 96 -16.33 -7.21 -31.25
C ILE A 96 -17.30 -8.20 -30.60
N ARG A 97 -18.05 -8.95 -31.42
CA ARG A 97 -19.03 -9.94 -30.96
C ARG A 97 -18.38 -11.32 -30.80
N TRP A 98 -17.83 -11.59 -29.62
CA TRP A 98 -17.27 -12.91 -29.29
C TRP A 98 -18.31 -13.93 -28.82
N SER A 99 -19.51 -13.47 -28.48
CA SER A 99 -20.55 -14.30 -27.84
C SER A 99 -20.97 -15.53 -28.64
N ALA A 100 -20.95 -15.47 -29.98
CA ALA A 100 -21.31 -16.62 -30.81
C ALA A 100 -20.25 -17.72 -30.73
N LEU A 101 -18.97 -17.33 -30.82
CA LEU A 101 -17.81 -18.23 -30.76
C LEU A 101 -17.67 -18.89 -29.38
N LEU A 102 -17.84 -18.11 -28.30
CA LEU A 102 -17.72 -18.60 -26.92
C LEU A 102 -18.87 -19.52 -26.48
N LYS A 103 -19.98 -19.56 -27.24
CA LYS A 103 -21.11 -20.48 -27.01
C LYS A 103 -20.97 -21.82 -27.75
N MET A 104 -19.93 -21.98 -28.57
CA MET A 104 -19.69 -23.23 -29.32
C MET A 104 -19.18 -24.33 -28.38
N ASN A 105 -20.04 -25.30 -28.07
CA ASN A 105 -19.67 -26.43 -27.20
C ASN A 105 -19.37 -27.73 -27.95
N ARG A 106 -19.72 -27.82 -29.24
CA ARG A 106 -19.59 -29.07 -30.02
C ARG A 106 -19.13 -28.77 -31.43
N VAL A 107 -17.82 -28.80 -31.64
CA VAL A 107 -17.21 -28.73 -32.96
C VAL A 107 -16.90 -30.16 -33.42
N LYS A 108 -17.38 -30.53 -34.61
CA LYS A 108 -17.07 -31.84 -35.21
C LYS A 108 -15.86 -31.71 -36.12
N LEU A 109 -14.80 -32.43 -35.83
CA LEU A 109 -13.56 -32.40 -36.60
C LEU A 109 -12.95 -33.80 -36.64
N LEU A 110 -12.70 -34.33 -37.84
CA LEU A 110 -12.20 -35.68 -38.10
C LEU A 110 -12.96 -36.77 -37.33
N GLY A 111 -14.28 -36.62 -37.21
CA GLY A 111 -15.15 -37.54 -36.47
C GLY A 111 -15.13 -37.37 -34.93
N ARG A 112 -14.21 -36.56 -34.39
CA ARG A 112 -14.15 -36.19 -32.97
C ARG A 112 -15.19 -35.10 -32.69
N THR A 113 -15.75 -35.10 -31.48
CA THR A 113 -16.58 -33.98 -30.98
C THR A 113 -15.78 -33.24 -29.93
N ILE A 114 -15.37 -32.02 -30.25
CA ILE A 114 -14.50 -31.20 -29.42
C ILE A 114 -15.35 -30.16 -28.69
N ASP A 115 -15.19 -30.07 -27.37
CA ASP A 115 -15.73 -28.98 -26.57
C ASP A 115 -14.82 -27.76 -26.65
N PHE A 116 -15.13 -26.90 -27.60
CA PHE A 116 -14.34 -25.71 -27.86
C PHE A 116 -14.39 -24.72 -26.68
N ARG A 117 -15.55 -24.61 -26.00
CA ARG A 117 -15.73 -23.72 -24.87
C ARG A 117 -14.85 -24.14 -23.68
N SER A 118 -14.76 -25.43 -23.39
CA SER A 118 -13.89 -25.91 -22.30
C SER A 118 -12.42 -25.63 -22.59
N LEU A 119 -11.95 -25.86 -23.82
CA LEU A 119 -10.56 -25.58 -24.21
C LEU A 119 -10.18 -24.10 -24.08
N ILE A 120 -11.06 -23.20 -24.51
CA ILE A 120 -10.85 -21.76 -24.33
C ILE A 120 -10.88 -21.40 -22.83
N THR A 121 -11.80 -21.98 -22.05
CA THR A 121 -11.88 -21.74 -20.61
C THR A 121 -10.59 -22.15 -19.89
N ASP A 122 -10.07 -23.34 -20.17
CA ASP A 122 -8.81 -23.84 -19.58
C ASP A 122 -7.62 -22.96 -19.96
N ARG A 123 -7.57 -22.49 -21.21
CA ARG A 123 -6.52 -21.56 -21.66
C ARG A 123 -6.64 -20.20 -21.00
N MET A 124 -7.86 -19.66 -20.85
CA MET A 124 -8.09 -18.41 -20.13
C MET A 124 -7.67 -18.52 -18.66
N ASN A 125 -8.08 -19.59 -17.96
CA ASN A 125 -7.69 -19.87 -16.58
C ASN A 125 -6.16 -19.84 -16.37
N ARG A 126 -5.40 -20.41 -17.32
CA ARG A 126 -3.94 -20.35 -17.30
C ARG A 126 -3.39 -18.95 -17.59
N MET A 127 -3.92 -18.26 -18.60
CA MET A 127 -3.46 -16.91 -18.97
C MET A 127 -3.68 -15.90 -17.83
N PHE A 128 -4.79 -15.98 -17.10
CA PHE A 128 -5.03 -15.12 -15.93
C PHE A 128 -3.98 -15.36 -14.83
N ARG A 129 -3.64 -16.62 -14.53
CA ARG A 129 -2.60 -16.97 -13.56
C ARG A 129 -1.21 -16.51 -14.01
N GLU A 130 -0.84 -16.77 -15.27
CA GLU A 130 0.41 -16.28 -15.87
C GLU A 130 0.50 -14.75 -15.82
N ASN A 131 -0.61 -14.04 -16.05
CA ASN A 131 -0.61 -12.59 -15.97
C ASN A 131 -0.48 -12.10 -14.52
N LEU A 132 -1.17 -12.72 -13.56
CA LEU A 132 -1.02 -12.40 -12.13
C LEU A 132 0.43 -12.60 -11.66
N GLU A 133 1.04 -13.72 -12.02
CA GLU A 133 2.45 -14.03 -11.71
C GLU A 133 3.38 -12.92 -12.22
N PHE A 134 3.23 -12.55 -13.48
CA PHE A 134 3.98 -11.45 -14.09
C PHE A 134 3.82 -10.11 -13.34
N LEU A 135 2.60 -9.79 -12.89
CA LEU A 135 2.36 -8.54 -12.17
C LEU A 135 3.07 -8.51 -10.80
N PHE A 136 3.10 -9.65 -10.10
CA PHE A 136 3.85 -9.78 -8.85
C PHE A 136 5.36 -9.74 -9.08
N ASP A 137 5.89 -10.50 -10.06
CA ASP A 137 7.31 -10.46 -10.44
C ASP A 137 7.77 -9.03 -10.78
N ARG A 138 6.92 -8.28 -11.50
CA ARG A 138 7.18 -6.88 -11.84
C ARG A 138 7.28 -6.01 -10.60
N PHE A 139 6.32 -6.13 -9.67
CA PHE A 139 6.32 -5.34 -8.43
C PHE A 139 7.54 -5.65 -7.57
N GLU A 140 7.97 -6.92 -7.51
CA GLU A 140 9.17 -7.35 -6.79
C GLU A 140 10.48 -6.74 -7.32
N CYS A 141 10.47 -6.29 -8.58
CA CYS A 141 11.61 -5.59 -9.19
C CYS A 141 11.59 -4.06 -8.96
N GLN A 142 10.53 -3.51 -8.35
CA GLN A 142 10.29 -2.07 -8.21
C GLN A 142 10.33 -1.62 -6.75
N ASP A 143 10.21 -0.31 -6.49
CA ASP A 143 10.09 0.21 -5.13
C ASP A 143 8.65 0.21 -4.62
N LEU A 144 8.49 0.46 -3.33
CA LEU A 144 7.20 0.43 -2.66
C LEU A 144 6.17 1.39 -3.28
N CYS A 145 6.61 2.47 -3.95
CA CYS A 145 5.71 3.42 -4.61
C CYS A 145 4.93 2.79 -5.77
N ALA A 146 5.48 1.73 -6.39
CA ALA A 146 4.84 1.01 -7.49
C ALA A 146 3.58 0.22 -7.07
N ILE A 147 3.25 0.16 -5.77
CA ILE A 147 2.05 -0.57 -5.30
C ILE A 147 0.74 0.00 -5.88
N VAL A 148 0.71 1.30 -6.18
CA VAL A 148 -0.43 1.96 -6.84
C VAL A 148 -0.54 1.50 -8.30
N GLU A 149 0.59 1.30 -9.00
CA GLU A 149 0.61 0.72 -10.35
C GLU A 149 0.10 -0.73 -10.31
N LEU A 150 0.57 -1.52 -9.34
CA LEU A 150 0.13 -2.90 -9.15
C LEU A 150 -1.39 -2.99 -8.92
N GLU A 151 -1.95 -2.19 -8.00
CA GLU A 151 -3.39 -2.14 -7.74
C GLU A 151 -4.15 -1.85 -9.05
N LYS A 152 -3.74 -0.83 -9.80
CA LYS A 152 -4.43 -0.45 -11.03
C LYS A 152 -4.37 -1.56 -12.08
N LEU A 153 -3.23 -2.24 -12.25
CA LEU A 153 -3.09 -3.34 -13.21
C LEU A 153 -3.93 -4.56 -12.81
N LEU A 154 -4.02 -4.84 -11.51
CA LEU A 154 -4.89 -5.88 -10.95
C LEU A 154 -6.37 -5.54 -11.13
N ASP A 155 -6.78 -4.27 -10.97
CA ASP A 155 -8.14 -3.82 -11.23
C ASP A 155 -8.52 -4.02 -12.71
N VAL A 156 -7.62 -3.69 -13.63
CA VAL A 156 -7.84 -3.95 -15.06
C VAL A 156 -7.98 -5.45 -15.30
N LEU A 157 -7.14 -6.29 -14.69
CA LEU A 157 -7.21 -7.73 -14.86
C LEU A 157 -8.51 -8.32 -14.26
N LYS A 158 -8.91 -7.87 -13.08
CA LYS A 158 -10.17 -8.25 -12.42
C LYS A 158 -11.37 -7.86 -13.26
N HIS A 159 -11.43 -6.64 -13.77
CA HIS A 159 -12.52 -6.20 -14.63
C HIS A 159 -12.55 -6.97 -15.96
N SER A 160 -11.38 -7.32 -16.52
CA SER A 160 -11.29 -8.21 -17.69
C SER A 160 -11.86 -9.59 -17.42
N HIS A 161 -11.58 -10.14 -16.23
CA HIS A 161 -12.16 -11.40 -15.76
C HIS A 161 -13.68 -11.29 -15.64
N GLU A 162 -14.20 -10.24 -15.01
CA GLU A 162 -15.65 -10.01 -14.85
C GLU A 162 -16.38 -9.89 -16.21
N LEU A 163 -15.76 -9.25 -17.21
CA LEU A 163 -16.31 -9.18 -18.57
C LEU A 163 -16.34 -10.55 -19.26
N LEU A 164 -15.28 -11.35 -19.12
CA LEU A 164 -15.18 -12.69 -19.71
C LEU A 164 -16.08 -13.72 -19.00
N SER A 165 -16.23 -13.62 -17.68
CA SER A 165 -17.08 -14.51 -16.87
C SER A 165 -18.56 -14.44 -17.22
N LYS A 166 -19.00 -13.42 -17.97
CA LYS A 166 -20.37 -13.35 -18.52
C LYS A 166 -20.62 -14.42 -19.59
N ASP A 167 -19.59 -14.77 -20.36
CA ASP A 167 -19.68 -15.71 -21.49
C ASP A 167 -19.02 -17.08 -21.17
N LEU A 168 -18.00 -17.10 -20.32
CA LEU A 168 -17.22 -18.29 -19.95
C LEU A 168 -17.32 -18.63 -18.46
N SER A 169 -17.24 -19.92 -18.14
CA SER A 169 -17.22 -20.40 -16.75
C SER A 169 -15.79 -20.49 -16.22
N ILE A 170 -15.16 -19.34 -16.02
CA ILE A 170 -13.78 -19.20 -15.52
C ILE A 170 -13.77 -19.35 -13.99
N ASP A 171 -12.65 -19.83 -13.40
CA ASP A 171 -12.53 -19.90 -11.93
C ASP A 171 -12.68 -18.51 -11.31
N SER A 172 -13.06 -18.43 -10.04
CA SER A 172 -13.17 -17.13 -9.34
C SER A 172 -11.84 -16.39 -9.33
N PHE A 173 -11.84 -15.11 -9.69
CA PHE A 173 -10.65 -14.26 -9.66
C PHE A 173 -10.00 -14.23 -8.27
N ASN A 174 -10.80 -14.21 -7.21
CA ASN A 174 -10.29 -14.22 -5.84
C ASN A 174 -9.54 -15.53 -5.51
N LEU A 175 -9.94 -16.67 -6.08
CA LEU A 175 -9.22 -17.92 -5.90
C LEU A 175 -7.88 -17.87 -6.63
N MET A 176 -7.86 -17.42 -7.88
CA MET A 176 -6.63 -17.25 -8.66
C MET A 176 -5.66 -16.28 -7.98
N LEU A 177 -6.17 -15.14 -7.48
CA LEU A 177 -5.36 -14.15 -6.77
C LEU A 177 -4.75 -14.72 -5.49
N ASN A 178 -5.55 -15.42 -4.67
CA ASN A 178 -5.07 -16.04 -3.44
C ASN A 178 -4.07 -17.17 -3.71
N GLU A 179 -4.21 -17.89 -4.83
CA GLU A 179 -3.24 -18.89 -5.29
C GLU A 179 -1.88 -18.24 -5.58
N MET A 180 -1.87 -17.19 -6.40
CA MET A 180 -0.63 -16.49 -6.79
C MET A 180 -0.01 -15.68 -5.64
N GLN A 181 -0.81 -15.24 -4.67
CA GLN A 181 -0.33 -14.62 -3.44
C GLN A 181 0.19 -15.63 -2.40
N GLU A 182 0.13 -16.93 -2.68
CA GLU A 182 0.48 -18.02 -1.74
C GLU A 182 -0.37 -18.00 -0.44
N ASN A 183 -1.62 -17.52 -0.55
CA ASN A 183 -2.52 -17.24 0.58
C ASN A 183 -3.70 -18.24 0.68
N ILE A 184 -3.56 -19.45 0.12
CA ILE A 184 -4.63 -20.47 0.16
C ILE A 184 -4.73 -21.13 1.54
N SER A 185 -3.59 -21.41 2.18
CA SER A 185 -3.56 -22.16 3.45
C SER A 185 -4.18 -21.35 4.59
N LEU A 186 -5.16 -21.89 5.32
CA LEU A 186 -5.87 -21.22 6.41
C LEU A 186 -4.96 -20.69 7.54
N ILE A 187 -3.75 -21.24 7.67
CA ILE A 187 -2.75 -20.83 8.68
C ILE A 187 -1.73 -19.82 8.13
N SER A 188 -1.75 -19.54 6.83
CA SER A 188 -0.91 -18.50 6.25
C SER A 188 -1.56 -17.14 6.47
N PHE A 189 -0.85 -16.29 7.22
CA PHE A 189 -1.18 -14.88 7.41
C PHE A 189 -0.21 -13.97 6.63
N SER A 190 0.92 -14.50 6.17
CA SER A 190 1.90 -13.78 5.32
C SER A 190 1.70 -14.17 3.86
N SER A 191 1.20 -13.26 3.04
CA SER A 191 1.16 -13.44 1.58
C SER A 191 2.49 -13.03 0.93
N ARG A 192 2.77 -13.52 -0.29
CA ARG A 192 3.90 -13.11 -1.13
C ARG A 192 4.04 -11.58 -1.18
N LEU A 193 2.93 -10.90 -1.47
CA LEU A 193 2.88 -9.44 -1.52
C LEU A 193 3.20 -8.78 -0.17
N THR A 194 2.70 -9.33 0.94
CA THR A 194 2.95 -8.76 2.28
C THR A 194 4.42 -8.89 2.66
N SER A 195 5.02 -10.04 2.39
CA SER A 195 6.46 -10.28 2.59
C SER A 195 7.30 -9.35 1.72
N GLN A 196 6.89 -9.09 0.49
CA GLN A 196 7.57 -8.15 -0.40
C GLN A 196 7.46 -6.70 0.10
N VAL A 197 6.26 -6.27 0.51
CA VAL A 197 6.07 -4.93 1.12
C VAL A 197 6.95 -4.78 2.34
N TRP A 198 7.01 -5.79 3.22
CA TRP A 198 7.89 -5.76 4.40
C TRP A 198 9.38 -5.69 4.02
N THR A 199 9.80 -6.46 3.03
CA THR A 199 11.19 -6.48 2.54
C THR A 199 11.60 -5.11 1.98
N GLU A 200 10.74 -4.48 1.17
CA GLU A 200 10.97 -3.14 0.64
C GLU A 200 10.92 -2.07 1.74
N MET A 201 10.03 -2.23 2.73
CA MET A 201 9.99 -1.36 3.91
C MET A 201 11.33 -1.35 4.65
N GLN A 202 11.87 -2.54 4.93
CA GLN A 202 13.11 -2.71 5.70
C GLN A 202 14.36 -2.28 4.92
N ASN A 203 14.46 -2.66 3.65
CA ASN A 203 15.72 -2.53 2.89
C ASN A 203 15.84 -1.21 2.13
N ASP A 204 14.72 -0.56 1.77
CA ASP A 204 14.74 0.65 0.94
C ASP A 204 13.96 1.81 1.56
N PHE A 205 12.69 1.61 1.92
CA PHE A 205 11.82 2.70 2.36
C PHE A 205 12.32 3.36 3.66
N LEU A 206 12.45 2.59 4.75
CA LEU A 206 12.81 3.12 6.05
C LEU A 206 14.20 3.78 6.07
N PRO A 207 15.23 3.26 5.38
CA PRO A 207 16.51 3.95 5.27
C PRO A 207 16.46 5.20 4.37
N ASN A 208 15.89 5.10 3.15
CA ASN A 208 16.15 6.08 2.08
C ASN A 208 15.05 7.15 1.86
N PHE A 209 13.88 7.02 2.49
CA PHE A 209 12.78 7.98 2.33
C PHE A 209 12.70 8.99 3.47
N VAL A 210 12.35 10.23 3.16
CA VAL A 210 12.30 11.33 4.12
C VAL A 210 10.90 11.89 4.19
N LEU A 211 10.39 12.04 5.41
CA LEU A 211 9.07 12.62 5.66
C LEU A 211 9.10 14.14 5.55
N CYS A 212 8.09 14.68 4.85
CA CYS A 212 7.68 16.07 4.92
C CYS A 212 6.30 16.15 5.57
N ASN A 213 6.22 16.66 6.79
CA ASN A 213 5.00 16.74 7.58
C ASN A 213 3.95 17.63 6.92
N THR A 214 4.37 18.77 6.35
CA THR A 214 3.48 19.75 5.68
C THR A 214 2.70 19.14 4.51
N THR A 215 3.33 18.23 3.77
CA THR A 215 2.68 17.57 2.62
C THR A 215 2.14 16.19 2.97
N GLN A 216 2.44 15.68 4.17
CA GLN A 216 2.18 14.30 4.61
C GLN A 216 2.68 13.24 3.62
N ARG A 217 3.87 13.48 3.06
CA ARG A 217 4.49 12.61 2.05
C ARG A 217 5.93 12.28 2.40
N PHE A 218 6.30 11.06 2.07
CA PHE A 218 7.67 10.60 2.05
C PHE A 218 8.27 10.78 0.66
N ILE A 219 9.47 11.35 0.59
CA ILE A 219 10.19 11.62 -0.66
C ILE A 219 11.53 10.90 -0.62
N ARG A 220 11.92 10.28 -1.73
CA ARG A 220 13.22 9.61 -1.84
C ARG A 220 14.35 10.64 -1.95
N LEU A 221 15.42 10.43 -1.19
CA LEU A 221 16.65 11.23 -1.31
C LEU A 221 17.35 10.94 -2.64
N SER A 222 17.33 11.89 -3.58
CA SER A 222 17.83 11.67 -4.95
C SER A 222 19.35 11.66 -5.11
N LYS A 223 20.13 12.02 -4.07
CA LYS A 223 21.59 12.21 -4.19
C LYS A 223 22.45 11.23 -3.37
N VAL A 224 21.88 10.54 -2.39
CA VAL A 224 22.61 9.60 -1.54
C VAL A 224 21.68 8.43 -1.24
N THR A 225 21.74 7.38 -2.05
CA THR A 225 21.20 6.09 -1.63
C THR A 225 22.14 5.59 -0.53
N LEU A 226 21.72 5.71 0.73
CA LEU A 226 22.55 5.31 1.88
C LEU A 226 22.85 3.81 1.85
N VAL A 227 21.93 3.04 1.26
CA VAL A 227 22.07 1.60 1.02
C VAL A 227 21.69 1.29 -0.44
N PRO A 228 22.64 1.03 -1.35
CA PRO A 228 22.32 0.67 -2.71
C PRO A 228 21.64 -0.71 -2.76
N VAL A 229 20.35 -0.72 -3.12
CA VAL A 229 19.60 -1.97 -3.33
C VAL A 229 19.74 -2.37 -4.80
N GLN A 230 20.46 -3.46 -5.06
CA GLN A 230 20.57 -4.02 -6.40
C GLN A 230 19.27 -4.77 -6.73
N LYS A 231 18.38 -4.14 -7.51
CA LYS A 231 17.11 -4.74 -7.91
C LYS A 231 17.25 -5.58 -9.18
N PRO A 232 16.53 -6.71 -9.29
CA PRO A 232 16.45 -7.47 -10.54
C PRO A 232 15.85 -6.62 -11.66
N SER A 233 16.20 -6.95 -12.90
CA SER A 233 15.62 -6.29 -14.06
C SER A 233 14.16 -6.68 -14.20
N VAL A 234 13.32 -5.66 -14.43
CA VAL A 234 11.88 -5.85 -14.68
C VAL A 234 11.66 -6.82 -15.85
N PRO A 235 10.80 -7.85 -15.70
CA PRO A 235 10.55 -8.82 -16.76
C PRO A 235 9.93 -8.15 -17.99
N PHE A 236 10.37 -8.56 -19.18
CA PHE A 236 9.75 -8.13 -20.43
C PHE A 236 8.44 -8.90 -20.65
N ALA A 237 7.36 -8.17 -20.92
CA ALA A 237 6.10 -8.78 -21.33
C ALA A 237 5.47 -8.07 -22.52
N LYS A 238 4.69 -8.85 -23.27
CA LYS A 238 3.84 -8.36 -24.36
C LYS A 238 2.83 -7.33 -23.80
N PRO A 239 2.36 -6.35 -24.62
CA PRO A 239 1.41 -5.33 -24.17
C PRO A 239 0.11 -5.89 -23.53
N ASN A 240 -0.29 -7.10 -23.92
CA ASN A 240 -1.48 -7.77 -23.40
C ASN A 240 -1.39 -8.18 -21.92
N PHE A 241 -0.18 -8.32 -21.36
CA PHE A 241 0.02 -8.58 -19.93
C PHE A 241 -0.08 -7.30 -19.07
N TYR A 242 -0.19 -6.13 -19.70
CA TYR A 242 -0.42 -4.85 -19.05
C TYR A 242 -1.88 -4.41 -19.23
N CYS A 243 -2.14 -3.47 -20.14
CA CYS A 243 -3.46 -2.89 -20.42
C CYS A 243 -3.98 -3.24 -21.83
N GLY A 244 -3.41 -4.26 -22.48
CA GLY A 244 -3.90 -4.76 -23.77
C GLY A 244 -3.15 -4.16 -24.97
N SER A 245 -3.14 -2.84 -25.10
CA SER A 245 -2.50 -2.11 -26.21
C SER A 245 -1.36 -1.19 -25.74
N GLN A 246 -0.47 -0.82 -26.65
CA GLN A 246 0.63 0.09 -26.32
C GLN A 246 0.13 1.48 -25.91
N ASP A 247 -0.92 1.99 -26.56
CA ASP A 247 -1.51 3.29 -26.22
C ASP A 247 -2.15 3.28 -24.83
N LEU A 248 -2.89 2.22 -24.51
CA LEU A 248 -3.48 2.05 -23.18
C LEU A 248 -2.41 1.87 -22.11
N ASN A 249 -1.32 1.15 -22.40
CA ASN A 249 -0.18 1.03 -21.50
C ASN A 249 0.43 2.40 -21.21
N MET A 250 0.62 3.25 -22.22
CA MET A 250 1.16 4.60 -22.03
C MET A 250 0.22 5.48 -21.20
N ALA A 251 -1.09 5.40 -21.41
CA ALA A 251 -2.08 6.15 -20.64
C ALA A 251 -2.07 5.76 -19.15
N HIS A 252 -2.18 4.46 -18.85
CA HIS A 252 -2.16 3.96 -17.46
C HIS A 252 -0.79 4.16 -16.81
N GLN A 253 0.31 4.05 -17.55
CA GLN A 253 1.65 4.36 -17.02
C GLN A 253 1.81 5.85 -16.69
N SER A 254 1.19 6.75 -17.46
CA SER A 254 1.23 8.19 -17.17
C SER A 254 0.57 8.50 -15.83
N PHE A 255 -0.52 7.79 -15.50
CA PHE A 255 -1.13 7.85 -14.16
C PHE A 255 -0.18 7.30 -13.08
N ALA A 256 0.39 6.11 -13.28
CA ALA A 256 1.31 5.50 -12.32
C ALA A 256 2.51 6.40 -11.99
N ARG A 257 3.04 7.14 -12.98
CA ARG A 257 4.15 8.11 -12.80
C ARG A 257 3.81 9.25 -11.84
N LEU A 258 2.54 9.61 -11.68
CA LEU A 258 2.14 10.63 -10.69
C LEU A 258 2.39 10.16 -9.26
N HIS A 259 2.42 8.84 -9.03
CA HIS A 259 2.57 8.22 -7.73
C HIS A 259 3.96 7.61 -7.50
N SER A 260 4.88 7.66 -8.48
CA SER A 260 6.22 7.08 -8.34
C SER A 260 7.22 8.00 -7.63
N GLY A 261 6.94 9.30 -7.54
CA GLY A 261 7.87 10.30 -6.98
C GLY A 261 7.79 10.48 -5.46
N PHE A 262 6.80 9.89 -4.81
CA PHE A 262 6.57 10.01 -3.37
C PHE A 262 5.80 8.80 -2.85
N PHE A 263 5.75 8.64 -1.52
CA PHE A 263 4.88 7.70 -0.83
C PHE A 263 3.97 8.44 0.16
N GLY A 264 2.68 8.13 0.20
CA GLY A 264 1.71 8.78 1.09
C GLY A 264 0.37 8.05 1.13
N MET A 265 -0.72 8.79 1.42
CA MET A 265 -2.07 8.22 1.57
C MET A 265 -2.53 7.30 0.42
N PRO A 266 -2.35 7.65 -0.87
CA PRO A 266 -2.77 6.76 -1.97
C PRO A 266 -2.13 5.38 -1.91
N HIS A 267 -0.86 5.32 -1.52
CA HIS A 267 -0.11 4.07 -1.40
C HIS A 267 -0.59 3.22 -0.22
N ILE A 268 -0.95 3.85 0.89
CA ILE A 268 -1.53 3.16 2.04
C ILE A 268 -2.90 2.57 1.68
N PHE A 269 -3.73 3.30 0.93
CA PHE A 269 -4.99 2.74 0.39
C PHE A 269 -4.75 1.49 -0.46
N SER A 270 -3.78 1.55 -1.39
CA SER A 270 -3.41 0.38 -2.22
C SER A 270 -2.93 -0.79 -1.36
N ILE A 271 -2.10 -0.54 -0.35
CA ILE A 271 -1.62 -1.57 0.59
C ILE A 271 -2.80 -2.23 1.32
N VAL A 272 -3.70 -1.44 1.92
CA VAL A 272 -4.83 -1.98 2.68
C VAL A 272 -5.77 -2.80 1.79
N ARG A 273 -6.05 -2.32 0.57
CA ARG A 273 -6.93 -3.04 -0.38
C ARG A 273 -6.32 -4.34 -0.88
N LEU A 274 -5.02 -4.34 -1.20
CA LEU A 274 -4.35 -5.51 -1.77
C LEU A 274 -4.01 -6.59 -0.73
N LEU A 275 -3.63 -6.19 0.50
CA LEU A 275 -3.32 -7.13 1.58
C LEU A 275 -4.58 -7.64 2.28
N GLY A 276 -5.62 -6.81 2.35
CA GLY A 276 -6.88 -7.12 3.03
C GLY A 276 -6.73 -7.38 4.53
N SER A 277 -7.83 -7.75 5.18
CA SER A 277 -7.90 -7.99 6.63
C SER A 277 -7.09 -9.19 7.10
N ARG A 278 -6.70 -10.09 6.18
CA ARG A 278 -5.99 -11.32 6.51
C ARG A 278 -4.50 -11.12 6.73
N SER A 279 -3.84 -10.36 5.87
CA SER A 279 -2.38 -10.21 5.89
C SER A 279 -1.89 -8.89 6.47
N LEU A 280 -2.74 -7.87 6.50
CA LEU A 280 -2.42 -6.59 7.11
C LEU A 280 -1.99 -6.69 8.60
N PRO A 281 -2.63 -7.51 9.47
CA PRO A 281 -2.20 -7.65 10.87
C PRO A 281 -0.77 -8.18 11.02
N TRP A 282 -0.32 -9.04 10.10
CA TRP A 282 1.05 -9.55 10.09
C TRP A 282 2.05 -8.43 9.77
N LEU A 283 1.74 -7.56 8.80
CA LEU A 283 2.59 -6.40 8.47
C LEU A 283 2.68 -5.42 9.64
N ILE A 284 1.55 -5.14 10.30
CA ILE A 284 1.50 -4.32 11.53
C ILE A 284 2.43 -4.93 12.59
N ARG A 285 2.34 -6.24 12.82
CA ARG A 285 3.20 -6.92 13.79
C ARG A 285 4.69 -6.80 13.45
N ALA A 286 5.05 -6.96 12.18
CA ALA A 286 6.44 -6.83 11.72
C ALA A 286 7.00 -5.41 11.93
N LEU A 287 6.20 -4.37 11.67
CA LEU A 287 6.56 -2.97 11.93
C LEU A 287 6.76 -2.70 13.43
N LEU A 288 5.90 -3.27 14.29
CA LEU A 288 6.05 -3.15 15.75
C LEU A 288 7.33 -3.86 16.25
N ASP A 289 7.62 -5.05 15.75
CA ASP A 289 8.86 -5.75 16.06
C ASP A 289 10.10 -4.97 15.61
N TYR A 290 10.00 -4.25 14.50
CA TYR A 290 11.07 -3.40 14.03
C TYR A 290 11.31 -2.19 14.94
N ILE A 291 10.25 -1.52 15.41
CA ILE A 291 10.38 -0.47 16.44
C ILE A 291 11.09 -1.03 17.67
N LEU A 292 10.66 -2.18 18.19
CA LEU A 292 11.29 -2.83 19.35
C LEU A 292 12.77 -3.12 19.12
N ASN A 293 13.13 -3.67 17.96
CA ASN A 293 14.51 -3.99 17.60
C ASN A 293 15.36 -2.71 17.49
N LYS A 294 14.81 -1.63 16.91
CA LYS A 294 15.51 -0.34 16.79
C LYS A 294 15.72 0.33 18.15
N ILE A 295 14.71 0.32 19.03
CA ILE A 295 14.86 0.80 20.41
C ILE A 295 15.96 0.02 21.14
N THR A 296 15.95 -1.31 21.00
CA THR A 296 16.96 -2.19 21.61
C THR A 296 18.37 -1.86 21.09
N ALA A 297 18.51 -1.62 19.79
CA ALA A 297 19.79 -1.23 19.18
C ALA A 297 20.25 0.17 19.59
N LEU A 298 19.32 1.11 19.77
CA LEU A 298 19.60 2.48 20.19
C LEU A 298 20.14 2.59 21.62
N GLU A 299 19.80 1.67 22.52
CA GLU A 299 20.23 1.74 23.93
C GLU A 299 21.74 1.85 24.14
N PRO A 300 22.58 0.92 23.67
CA PRO A 300 24.02 1.04 23.86
C PRO A 300 24.59 2.32 23.22
N MET A 301 23.97 2.81 22.14
CA MET A 301 24.41 4.03 21.46
C MET A 301 24.11 5.28 22.26
N ILE A 302 22.88 5.38 22.79
CA ILE A 302 22.46 6.47 23.67
C ILE A 302 23.29 6.46 24.96
N THR A 303 23.54 5.29 25.54
CA THR A 303 24.42 5.14 26.71
C THR A 303 25.83 5.66 26.41
N GLY A 304 26.38 5.36 25.22
CA GLY A 304 27.66 5.91 24.77
C GLY A 304 27.69 7.44 24.65
N LEU A 305 26.58 8.08 24.28
CA LEU A 305 26.46 9.55 24.28
C LEU A 305 26.29 10.12 25.69
N GLN A 306 25.50 9.47 26.55
CA GLN A 306 25.28 9.85 27.95
C GLN A 306 26.59 9.85 28.75
N GLU A 307 27.48 8.88 28.53
CA GLU A 307 28.77 8.79 29.23
C GLU A 307 29.74 9.94 28.89
N ALA A 308 29.56 10.58 27.73
CA ALA A 308 30.37 11.73 27.33
C ALA A 308 29.88 13.05 27.93
N LEU A 309 28.65 13.11 28.45
CA LEU A 309 28.07 14.33 28.99
C LEU A 309 28.60 14.66 30.40
N PRO A 310 28.64 15.95 30.77
CA PRO A 310 28.93 16.38 32.13
C PRO A 310 27.99 15.74 33.18
N LYS A 311 28.43 15.69 34.43
CA LYS A 311 27.64 15.12 35.54
C LYS A 311 26.34 15.89 35.83
N SER A 312 26.32 17.18 35.51
CA SER A 312 25.18 18.06 35.67
C SER A 312 25.22 19.16 34.62
N ILE A 313 24.09 19.45 33.99
CA ILE A 313 23.96 20.53 32.99
C ILE A 313 22.93 21.52 33.52
N GLY A 314 23.37 22.75 33.81
CA GLY A 314 22.51 23.82 34.29
C GLY A 314 21.84 24.61 33.16
N LEU A 315 21.09 25.65 33.54
CA LEU A 315 20.54 26.62 32.59
C LEU A 315 21.65 27.46 31.95
N LEU A 316 21.46 27.84 30.69
CA LEU A 316 22.38 28.74 30.00
C LEU A 316 22.33 30.16 30.61
N PRO A 317 23.49 30.76 30.94
CA PRO A 317 23.53 32.09 31.55
C PRO A 317 23.28 33.19 30.52
N PHE A 318 22.40 34.15 30.83
CA PHE A 318 22.10 35.30 29.97
C PHE A 318 23.28 36.28 29.81
N ASP A 319 24.21 36.28 30.76
CA ASP A 319 25.32 37.26 30.83
C ASP A 319 26.29 37.17 29.64
N GLY A 320 26.36 36.02 28.98
CA GLY A 320 27.25 35.77 27.83
C GLY A 320 26.66 36.10 26.46
N GLY A 321 25.38 36.49 26.39
CA GLY A 321 24.63 36.62 25.14
C GLY A 321 24.58 35.32 24.32
N VAL A 322 24.04 35.39 23.11
CA VAL A 322 23.89 34.22 22.21
C VAL A 322 25.23 33.53 21.94
N ALA A 323 26.29 34.29 21.69
CA ALA A 323 27.62 33.73 21.40
C ALA A 323 28.23 32.98 22.60
N GLY A 324 28.06 33.51 23.81
CA GLY A 324 28.51 32.85 25.05
C GLY A 324 27.74 31.56 25.32
N CYS A 325 26.41 31.59 25.15
CA CYS A 325 25.56 30.41 25.30
C CYS A 325 25.90 29.31 24.28
N GLN A 326 26.10 29.65 23.01
CA GLN A 326 26.53 28.68 21.98
C GLN A 326 27.85 28.00 22.34
N LYS A 327 28.82 28.77 22.87
CA LYS A 327 30.10 28.22 23.32
C LYS A 327 29.91 27.27 24.51
N ALA A 328 29.08 27.65 25.48
CA ALA A 328 28.78 26.80 26.64
C ALA A 328 28.13 25.46 26.23
N VAL A 329 27.14 25.48 25.31
CA VAL A 329 26.51 24.25 24.81
C VAL A 329 27.53 23.34 24.14
N LYS A 330 28.46 23.87 23.33
CA LYS A 330 29.54 23.08 22.72
C LYS A 330 30.49 22.46 23.74
N GLU A 331 30.76 23.17 24.84
CA GLU A 331 31.57 22.63 25.93
C GLU A 331 30.82 21.51 26.67
N TYR A 332 29.49 21.56 26.74
CA TYR A 332 28.65 20.48 27.29
C TYR A 332 28.53 19.27 26.36
N LEU A 333 28.67 19.44 25.04
CA LEU A 333 28.52 18.40 24.03
C LEU A 333 29.89 18.02 23.40
N PRO A 334 30.75 17.23 24.08
CA PRO A 334 32.04 16.80 23.54
C PRO A 334 31.88 15.63 22.54
N TRP A 335 30.97 15.74 21.58
CA TRP A 335 30.64 14.69 20.61
C TRP A 335 31.30 14.85 19.25
N SER A 336 32.19 15.84 19.10
CA SER A 336 32.94 16.08 17.86
C SER A 336 33.73 14.86 17.36
N SER A 337 34.20 14.01 18.27
CA SER A 337 34.90 12.76 17.96
C SER A 337 33.98 11.54 17.76
N LYS A 338 32.66 11.70 17.94
CA LYS A 338 31.64 10.63 17.90
C LYS A 338 30.65 10.79 16.73
N SER A 339 31.10 11.33 15.59
CA SER A 339 30.23 11.64 14.44
C SER A 339 29.43 10.43 13.92
N GLU A 340 30.07 9.27 13.80
CA GLU A 340 29.44 8.02 13.34
C GLU A 340 28.34 7.54 14.31
N LEU A 341 28.60 7.62 15.61
CA LEU A 341 27.61 7.27 16.64
C LEU A 341 26.39 8.18 16.58
N LYS A 342 26.60 9.49 16.38
CA LYS A 342 25.49 10.45 16.21
C LYS A 342 24.64 10.13 14.99
N ALA A 343 25.28 9.86 13.86
CA ALA A 343 24.58 9.51 12.62
C ALA A 343 23.73 8.23 12.79
N GLU A 344 24.27 7.22 13.47
CA GLU A 344 23.53 5.99 13.74
C GLU A 344 22.32 6.20 14.66
N VAL A 345 22.48 7.04 15.70
CA VAL A 345 21.37 7.42 16.59
C VAL A 345 20.29 8.18 15.81
N PHE A 346 20.68 9.15 14.97
CA PHE A 346 19.74 9.86 14.10
C PHE A 346 18.99 8.93 13.16
N ARG A 347 19.71 8.02 12.48
CA ARG A 347 19.10 7.04 11.59
C ARG A 347 18.12 6.12 12.32
N GLY A 348 18.48 5.63 13.51
CA GLY A 348 17.59 4.81 14.32
C GLY A 348 16.32 5.55 14.76
N ILE A 349 16.46 6.79 15.25
CA ILE A 349 15.31 7.63 15.65
C ILE A 349 14.44 7.96 14.43
N LYS A 350 15.06 8.30 13.30
CA LYS A 350 14.39 8.58 12.02
C LYS A 350 13.55 7.40 11.55
N GLU A 351 14.09 6.18 11.61
CA GLU A 351 13.37 4.99 11.17
C GLU A 351 12.19 4.68 12.10
N ILE A 352 12.36 4.80 13.42
CA ILE A 352 11.26 4.68 14.38
C ILE A 352 10.16 5.69 14.07
N GLY A 353 10.50 6.97 13.88
CA GLY A 353 9.53 8.01 13.55
C GLY A 353 8.85 7.79 12.21
N SER A 354 9.57 7.25 11.22
CA SER A 354 8.99 6.89 9.91
C SER A 354 7.95 5.78 10.04
N VAL A 355 8.21 4.75 10.85
CA VAL A 355 7.23 3.70 11.14
C VAL A 355 6.02 4.27 11.91
N LEU A 356 6.25 5.09 12.94
CA LEU A 356 5.15 5.70 13.71
C LEU A 356 4.23 6.54 12.83
N PHE A 357 4.81 7.39 11.97
CA PHE A 357 4.03 8.19 11.03
C PHE A 357 3.29 7.31 10.02
N TRP A 358 3.96 6.26 9.50
CA TRP A 358 3.33 5.29 8.60
C TRP A 358 2.12 4.59 9.26
N MET A 359 2.25 4.20 10.53
CA MET A 359 1.15 3.63 11.33
C MET A 359 0.02 4.64 11.55
N GLY A 360 0.34 5.93 11.69
CA GLY A 360 -0.64 7.01 11.71
C GLY A 360 -1.41 7.15 10.39
N LEU A 361 -0.72 7.12 9.24
CA LEU A 361 -1.38 7.11 7.93
C LEU A 361 -2.28 5.88 7.75
N LEU A 362 -1.81 4.71 8.18
CA LEU A 362 -2.60 3.48 8.15
C LEU A 362 -3.87 3.62 8.99
N ASP A 363 -3.76 4.16 10.20
CA ASP A 363 -4.88 4.38 11.09
C ASP A 363 -5.93 5.33 10.50
N ILE A 364 -5.52 6.39 9.80
CA ILE A 364 -6.43 7.30 9.08
C ILE A 364 -7.15 6.54 7.96
N VAL A 365 -6.42 5.79 7.13
CA VAL A 365 -7.01 5.03 6.02
C VAL A 365 -8.00 3.97 6.51
N LEU A 366 -7.66 3.24 7.57
CA LEU A 366 -8.55 2.24 8.15
C LEU A 366 -9.83 2.87 8.70
N ARG A 367 -9.72 4.00 9.41
CA ARG A 367 -10.90 4.75 9.88
C ARG A 367 -11.78 5.24 8.74
N GLU A 368 -11.20 5.70 7.63
CA GLU A 368 -11.97 6.12 6.46
C GLU A 368 -12.73 4.93 5.84
N LEU A 369 -12.06 3.79 5.66
CA LEU A 369 -12.69 2.57 5.12
C LEU A 369 -13.79 2.04 6.04
N ASP A 370 -13.54 2.00 7.35
CA ASP A 370 -14.51 1.58 8.35
C ASP A 370 -15.73 2.51 8.35
N THR A 371 -15.52 3.82 8.22
CA THR A 371 -16.61 4.80 8.12
C THR A 371 -17.46 4.57 6.87
N ILE A 372 -16.84 4.36 5.70
CA ILE A 372 -17.56 4.07 4.45
C ILE A 372 -18.36 2.76 4.58
N ASN A 373 -17.74 1.71 5.12
CA ASN A 373 -18.40 0.43 5.35
C ASN A 373 -19.56 0.56 6.34
N PHE A 374 -19.38 1.32 7.41
CA PHE A 374 -20.43 1.61 8.40
C PHE A 374 -21.60 2.35 7.75
N MET A 375 -21.35 3.39 6.95
CA MET A 375 -22.40 4.14 6.27
C MET A 375 -23.22 3.26 5.31
N GLN A 376 -22.59 2.28 4.66
CA GLN A 376 -23.27 1.35 3.75
C GLN A 376 -24.04 0.24 4.50
N THR A 377 -23.56 -0.17 5.67
CA THR A 377 -24.17 -1.27 6.45
C THR A 377 -25.22 -0.79 7.45
N ALA A 378 -25.12 0.45 7.94
CA ALA A 378 -26.01 1.04 8.94
C ALA A 378 -27.51 0.85 8.65
N PRO A 379 -28.04 1.09 7.43
CA PRO A 379 -29.46 0.88 7.14
C PRO A 379 -29.91 -0.57 7.31
N TRP A 380 -29.05 -1.54 6.99
CA TRP A 380 -29.34 -2.97 7.11
C TRP A 380 -29.36 -3.45 8.56
N LEU A 381 -28.61 -2.75 9.43
CA LEU A 381 -28.59 -2.96 10.88
C LEU A 381 -29.71 -2.19 11.60
N GLY A 382 -30.48 -1.36 10.88
CA GLY A 382 -31.55 -0.54 11.45
C GLY A 382 -31.02 0.69 12.20
N LEU A 383 -29.81 1.12 11.88
CA LEU A 383 -29.18 2.31 12.44
C LEU A 383 -29.56 3.54 11.62
N VAL A 384 -30.03 4.59 12.29
CA VAL A 384 -30.42 5.86 11.69
C VAL A 384 -29.75 7.03 12.41
N PRO A 385 -29.42 8.12 11.69
CA PRO A 385 -28.85 9.31 12.31
C PRO A 385 -29.90 9.98 13.22
N GLY A 386 -29.52 10.21 14.47
CA GLY A 386 -30.28 10.99 15.44
C GLY A 386 -30.14 12.50 15.24
N PRO A 387 -30.93 13.29 15.99
CA PRO A 387 -30.98 14.75 15.84
C PRO A 387 -29.62 15.45 16.10
N ASP A 388 -28.79 14.88 16.97
CA ASP A 388 -27.46 15.40 17.31
C ASP A 388 -26.30 14.58 16.68
N GLY A 389 -26.58 13.81 15.63
CA GLY A 389 -25.58 12.93 14.99
C GLY A 389 -25.26 11.64 15.77
N GLN A 390 -26.00 11.36 16.85
CA GLN A 390 -25.92 10.10 17.56
C GLN A 390 -26.51 8.96 16.72
N VAL A 391 -25.93 7.76 16.81
CA VAL A 391 -26.48 6.58 16.14
C VAL A 391 -27.67 6.07 16.95
N MET A 392 -28.88 6.10 16.36
CA MET A 392 -30.09 5.55 16.98
C MET A 392 -30.53 4.28 16.27
N ARG A 393 -31.17 3.36 17.00
CA ARG A 393 -31.88 2.22 16.39
C ARG A 393 -33.31 2.62 16.05
N TYR A 394 -33.74 2.28 14.84
CA TYR A 394 -35.11 2.54 14.36
C TYR A 394 -36.17 1.81 15.20
N GLN A 395 -35.81 0.68 15.81
CA GLN A 395 -36.62 -0.05 16.80
C GLN A 395 -35.73 -0.45 17.98
N ASP A 396 -36.06 0.02 19.19
CA ASP A 396 -35.33 -0.34 20.42
C ASP A 396 -35.47 -1.83 20.80
N VAL A 397 -36.50 -2.51 20.26
CA VAL A 397 -36.80 -3.92 20.53
C VAL A 397 -37.17 -4.61 19.21
N GLY A 398 -36.23 -5.36 18.65
CA GLY A 398 -36.46 -6.12 17.41
C GLY A 398 -35.17 -6.65 16.78
N ASP A 399 -35.33 -7.64 15.90
CA ASP A 399 -34.28 -8.09 15.00
C ASP A 399 -33.95 -6.96 14.00
N SER A 400 -32.71 -6.90 13.49
CA SER A 400 -32.36 -5.91 12.48
C SER A 400 -33.18 -6.07 11.19
N PRO A 401 -33.30 -5.03 10.34
CA PRO A 401 -33.97 -5.11 9.05
C PRO A 401 -33.50 -6.30 8.21
N LEU A 402 -32.19 -6.59 8.19
CA LEU A 402 -31.62 -7.74 7.49
C LEU A 402 -32.16 -9.07 8.04
N VAL A 403 -32.11 -9.27 9.35
CA VAL A 403 -32.57 -10.51 9.99
C VAL A 403 -34.10 -10.66 9.85
N SER A 404 -34.85 -9.57 10.05
CA SER A 404 -36.31 -9.56 9.92
C SER A 404 -36.77 -9.94 8.49
N LEU A 405 -36.05 -9.48 7.46
CA LEU A 405 -36.31 -9.82 6.06
C LEU A 405 -36.18 -11.33 5.84
N PHE A 406 -35.05 -11.93 6.22
CA PHE A 406 -34.84 -13.37 6.03
C PHE A 406 -35.72 -14.22 6.94
N LYS A 407 -36.08 -13.73 8.12
CA LYS A 407 -37.02 -14.40 9.04
C LYS A 407 -38.44 -14.42 8.47
N SER A 408 -38.88 -13.33 7.83
CA SER A 408 -40.15 -13.28 7.12
C SER A 408 -40.18 -14.20 5.89
N ALA A 409 -39.07 -14.26 5.13
CA ALA A 409 -38.95 -15.15 3.97
C ALA A 409 -38.98 -16.63 4.38
N ALA A 410 -38.29 -16.98 5.47
CA ALA A 410 -38.25 -18.35 5.99
C ALA A 410 -39.60 -18.81 6.60
N SER A 411 -40.42 -17.87 7.11
CA SER A 411 -41.74 -18.19 7.67
C SER A 411 -42.85 -18.24 6.61
N GLY A 412 -42.76 -17.47 5.53
CA GLY A 412 -43.75 -17.45 4.43
C GLY A 412 -43.80 -18.72 3.56
N GLU A 413 -42.70 -19.48 3.45
CA GLU A 413 -42.69 -20.73 2.67
C GLU A 413 -43.41 -21.90 3.36
N ASN A 414 -43.66 -21.83 4.66
CA ASN A 414 -44.38 -22.89 5.39
C ASN A 414 -45.87 -22.97 5.01
N GLU A 415 -46.43 -21.95 4.37
CA GLU A 415 -47.84 -21.91 3.96
C GLU A 415 -48.09 -22.32 2.49
N SER A 416 -47.07 -22.25 1.62
CA SER A 416 -47.19 -22.64 0.21
C SER A 416 -46.47 -23.96 -0.07
N SER A 417 -47.22 -25.06 -0.01
CA SER A 417 -46.75 -26.40 -0.38
C SER A 417 -46.34 -26.46 -1.85
N HIS A 418 -45.05 -26.30 -2.18
CA HIS A 418 -44.33 -26.99 -3.28
C HIS A 418 -42.83 -26.62 -3.25
N SER A 419 -41.99 -27.62 -2.89
CA SER A 419 -40.51 -27.72 -2.99
C SER A 419 -39.72 -27.67 -1.67
N SER A 420 -39.56 -28.85 -1.05
CA SER A 420 -38.77 -29.08 0.16
C SER A 420 -37.26 -28.76 0.03
N SER A 421 -36.75 -28.51 -1.17
CA SER A 421 -35.35 -28.14 -1.42
C SER A 421 -35.04 -26.65 -1.21
N LYS A 422 -36.04 -25.76 -1.23
CA LYS A 422 -35.83 -24.29 -1.08
C LYS A 422 -35.88 -23.84 0.38
N SER A 423 -36.69 -24.50 1.20
CA SER A 423 -36.84 -24.21 2.64
C SER A 423 -35.53 -24.31 3.44
N SER A 424 -34.67 -25.29 3.13
CA SER A 424 -33.34 -25.40 3.78
C SER A 424 -32.41 -24.24 3.43
N SER A 425 -32.50 -23.70 2.22
CA SER A 425 -31.65 -22.60 1.75
C SER A 425 -32.00 -21.29 2.44
N PHE A 426 -33.30 -20.99 2.65
CA PHE A 426 -33.73 -19.79 3.39
C PHE A 426 -33.37 -19.85 4.87
N PHE A 427 -33.42 -21.02 5.49
CA PHE A 427 -32.95 -21.18 6.87
C PHE A 427 -31.43 -20.95 6.99
N THR A 428 -30.64 -21.44 6.03
CA THR A 428 -29.20 -21.14 5.98
C THR A 428 -28.94 -19.66 5.77
N LEU A 429 -29.67 -19.00 4.89
CA LEU A 429 -29.57 -17.54 4.68
C LEU A 429 -29.93 -16.74 5.94
N LEU A 430 -30.96 -17.17 6.68
CA LEU A 430 -31.31 -16.55 7.96
C LEU A 430 -30.16 -16.68 8.97
N LYS A 431 -29.57 -17.87 9.10
CA LYS A 431 -28.41 -18.08 9.99
C LYS A 431 -27.20 -17.25 9.58
N GLN A 432 -26.96 -17.09 8.27
CA GLN A 432 -25.91 -16.22 7.75
C GLN A 432 -26.21 -14.73 8.02
N ALA A 433 -27.47 -14.31 7.91
CA ALA A 433 -27.89 -12.95 8.23
C ALA A 433 -27.73 -12.64 9.72
N GLU A 434 -28.11 -13.56 10.62
CA GLU A 434 -27.86 -13.44 12.06
C GLU A 434 -26.36 -13.32 12.37
N ALA A 435 -25.52 -14.13 11.73
CA ALA A 435 -24.07 -14.06 11.91
C ALA A 435 -23.48 -12.74 11.38
N ALA A 436 -23.91 -12.29 10.21
CA ALA A 436 -23.48 -11.02 9.63
C ALA A 436 -23.90 -9.84 10.52
N ASP A 437 -25.13 -9.84 11.02
CA ASP A 437 -25.65 -8.82 11.93
C ASP A 437 -24.79 -8.69 13.19
N LEU A 438 -24.43 -9.81 13.81
CA LEU A 438 -23.53 -9.84 14.97
C LEU A 438 -22.13 -9.31 14.63
N LEU A 439 -21.55 -9.72 13.49
CA LEU A 439 -20.22 -9.31 13.07
C LEU A 439 -20.14 -7.79 12.81
N TYR A 440 -21.09 -7.24 12.07
CA TYR A 440 -21.10 -5.81 11.77
C TYR A 440 -21.44 -4.96 13.00
N ASN A 441 -22.34 -5.42 13.88
CA ASN A 441 -22.61 -4.73 15.14
C ASN A 441 -21.41 -4.73 16.10
N ALA A 442 -20.62 -5.81 16.13
CA ALA A 442 -19.41 -5.88 16.96
C ALA A 442 -18.29 -4.94 16.47
N ASN A 443 -18.24 -4.65 15.16
CA ASN A 443 -17.20 -3.83 14.53
C ASN A 443 -17.56 -2.34 14.42
N ILE A 444 -18.61 -1.85 15.10
CA ILE A 444 -18.99 -0.42 15.05
C ILE A 444 -17.92 0.47 15.71
N ASN A 445 -17.19 -0.05 16.71
CA ASN A 445 -16.14 0.68 17.42
C ASN A 445 -14.78 0.01 17.14
N THR A 446 -14.17 0.31 15.99
CA THR A 446 -12.81 -0.17 15.70
C THR A 446 -11.79 0.61 16.53
N GLY A 447 -10.84 -0.13 17.13
CA GLY A 447 -9.76 0.47 17.91
C GLY A 447 -8.72 1.15 17.02
N SER A 448 -8.04 2.17 17.53
CA SER A 448 -6.97 2.84 16.80
C SER A 448 -5.71 1.99 16.74
N VAL A 449 -5.22 1.76 15.52
CA VAL A 449 -3.95 1.08 15.27
C VAL A 449 -2.78 1.94 15.76
N LEU A 450 -2.88 3.26 15.65
CA LEU A 450 -1.88 4.19 16.18
C LEU A 450 -1.83 4.15 17.71
N GLU A 451 -2.98 4.17 18.39
CA GLU A 451 -3.05 4.06 19.84
C GLU A 451 -2.39 2.76 20.34
N TYR A 452 -2.72 1.63 19.69
CA TYR A 452 -2.06 0.34 19.99
C TYR A 452 -0.55 0.40 19.75
N THR A 453 -0.10 1.05 18.67
CA THR A 453 1.32 1.22 18.35
C THR A 453 2.06 2.02 19.41
N LEU A 454 1.46 3.11 19.91
CA LEU A 454 2.03 3.93 20.97
C LEU A 454 2.09 3.16 22.30
N ALA A 455 1.03 2.42 22.65
CA ALA A 455 1.02 1.58 23.84
C ALA A 455 2.09 0.48 23.78
N PHE A 456 2.26 -0.17 22.62
CA PHE A 456 3.31 -1.16 22.40
C PHE A 456 4.70 -0.54 22.50
N THR A 457 4.90 0.64 21.91
CA THR A 457 6.17 1.37 21.95
C THR A 457 6.50 1.79 23.39
N SER A 458 5.52 2.21 24.18
CA SER A 458 5.68 2.49 25.62
C SER A 458 6.16 1.26 26.36
N ALA A 459 5.52 0.11 26.16
CA ALA A 459 5.92 -1.15 26.80
C ALA A 459 7.33 -1.61 26.36
N ALA A 460 7.74 -1.30 25.14
CA ALA A 460 9.10 -1.55 24.66
C ALA A 460 10.12 -0.65 25.38
N LEU A 461 9.78 0.62 25.62
CA LEU A 461 10.61 1.60 26.33
C LEU A 461 10.73 1.33 27.84
N ASP A 462 9.73 0.71 28.47
CA ASP A 462 9.75 0.39 29.91
C ASP A 462 11.00 -0.37 30.34
N LYS A 463 11.53 -1.25 29.47
CA LYS A 463 12.77 -2.02 29.70
C LYS A 463 14.01 -1.13 29.86
N TYR A 464 13.97 0.08 29.28
CA TYR A 464 15.09 1.03 29.20
C TYR A 464 14.82 2.31 29.99
N CYS A 465 13.62 2.49 30.53
CA CYS A 465 13.20 3.67 31.27
C CYS A 465 14.17 4.03 32.40
N SER A 466 14.65 3.05 33.18
CA SER A 466 15.62 3.30 34.27
C SER A 466 16.99 3.83 33.81
N LYS A 467 17.35 3.61 32.53
CA LYS A 467 18.61 4.09 31.94
C LYS A 467 18.44 5.44 31.24
N TRP A 468 17.25 5.70 30.70
CA TRP A 468 16.93 6.89 29.92
C TRP A 468 16.15 7.95 30.70
N ASN A 469 15.77 7.64 31.94
CA ASN A 469 15.05 8.51 32.85
C ASN A 469 15.68 8.45 34.25
N ALA A 470 16.27 9.54 34.70
CA ALA A 470 16.83 9.66 36.04
C ALA A 470 15.72 9.87 37.07
N VAL A 471 15.68 9.02 38.10
CA VAL A 471 14.74 9.21 39.21
C VAL A 471 15.16 10.44 40.02
N PRO A 472 14.30 11.44 40.21
CA PRO A 472 14.65 12.65 40.96
C PRO A 472 14.97 12.32 42.42
N LYS A 473 16.14 12.76 42.90
CA LYS A 473 16.60 12.47 44.28
C LYS A 473 15.78 13.17 45.37
N THR A 474 15.14 14.28 45.02
CA THR A 474 14.46 15.19 45.97
C THR A 474 12.94 15.10 45.90
N GLY A 475 12.37 14.31 44.97
CA GLY A 475 10.93 14.28 44.68
C GLY A 475 10.40 15.51 43.92
N PHE A 476 11.26 16.48 43.61
CA PHE A 476 10.97 17.63 42.75
C PHE A 476 11.69 17.48 41.40
N ILE A 477 11.30 18.28 40.41
CA ILE A 477 11.95 18.33 39.10
C ILE A 477 13.44 18.65 39.28
N ASP A 478 14.31 17.75 38.82
CA ASP A 478 15.76 17.98 38.83
C ASP A 478 16.14 18.80 37.59
N ILE A 479 16.50 20.05 37.80
CA ILE A 479 16.85 21.01 36.74
C ILE A 479 18.25 20.78 36.16
N THR A 480 19.04 19.90 36.79
CA THR A 480 20.44 19.68 36.44
C THR A 480 20.73 18.34 35.78
N THR A 481 19.68 17.56 35.44
CA THR A 481 19.85 16.25 34.83
C THR A 481 20.57 16.36 33.50
N SER A 482 21.53 15.46 33.28
CA SER A 482 22.33 15.39 32.06
C SER A 482 22.13 14.10 31.27
N LYS A 483 21.56 13.06 31.89
CA LYS A 483 21.49 11.71 31.31
C LYS A 483 20.13 11.35 30.72
N ASP A 484 19.10 12.15 30.95
CA ASP A 484 17.77 11.86 30.43
C ASP A 484 17.77 11.90 28.90
N PHE A 485 16.92 11.08 28.27
CA PHE A 485 16.84 11.01 26.82
C PHE A 485 16.58 12.38 26.18
N TYR A 486 15.73 13.21 26.76
CA TYR A 486 15.46 14.55 26.24
C TYR A 486 16.72 15.43 26.13
N ARG A 487 17.71 15.27 27.02
CA ARG A 487 18.99 16.01 26.96
C ARG A 487 19.84 15.54 25.80
N ILE A 488 19.86 14.24 25.56
CA ILE A 488 20.57 13.64 24.43
C ILE A 488 19.95 14.15 23.13
N PHE A 489 18.61 14.07 23.02
CA PHE A 489 17.89 14.52 21.84
C PHE A 489 18.06 16.02 21.59
N SER A 490 17.97 16.85 22.64
CA SER A 490 18.23 18.30 22.58
C SER A 490 19.64 18.62 22.07
N GLY A 491 20.65 17.93 22.59
CA GLY A 491 22.03 18.09 22.13
C GLY A 491 22.21 17.70 20.67
N LEU A 492 21.61 16.58 20.26
CA LEU A 492 21.64 16.11 18.88
C LEU A 492 20.99 17.14 17.95
N GLN A 493 19.79 17.62 18.30
CA GLN A 493 19.07 18.63 17.55
C GLN A 493 19.89 19.93 17.39
N PHE A 494 20.54 20.38 18.47
CA PHE A 494 21.37 21.57 18.45
C PHE A 494 22.56 21.43 17.49
N GLU A 495 23.30 20.33 17.55
CA GLU A 495 24.43 20.09 16.64
C GLU A 495 23.97 19.95 15.18
N TYR A 496 22.86 19.26 14.92
CA TYR A 496 22.29 19.12 13.59
C TYR A 496 21.93 20.49 12.98
N LEU A 497 21.28 21.35 13.76
CA LEU A 497 20.95 22.71 13.35
C LEU A 497 22.21 23.52 13.02
N GLU A 498 23.25 23.42 13.84
CA GLU A 498 24.51 24.14 13.60
C GLU A 498 25.24 23.64 12.34
N GLU A 499 25.30 22.32 12.14
CA GLU A 499 25.92 21.71 10.96
C GLU A 499 25.17 22.11 9.67
N SER A 500 23.83 22.17 9.71
CA SER A 500 23.00 22.56 8.56
C SER A 500 23.26 23.98 8.05
N ILE A 501 23.70 24.89 8.94
CA ILE A 501 24.01 26.29 8.60
C ILE A 501 25.40 26.42 7.97
N LYS A 502 26.36 25.59 8.39
CA LYS A 502 27.78 25.73 8.00
C LYS A 502 28.13 25.09 6.66
N MET A 503 27.44 24.00 6.27
CA MET A 503 27.79 23.21 5.08
C MET A 503 26.54 22.89 4.23
N PRO A 504 25.94 23.89 3.55
CA PRO A 504 24.65 23.72 2.91
C PRO A 504 24.64 22.82 1.64
N HIS A 505 25.78 22.33 1.13
CA HIS A 505 25.80 21.87 -0.28
C HIS A 505 26.52 20.59 -0.71
N ASP A 506 27.14 19.76 0.14
CA ASP A 506 27.49 18.40 -0.30
C ASP A 506 27.64 17.43 0.88
N GLY A 507 26.84 16.36 0.89
CA GLY A 507 27.04 15.19 1.76
C GLY A 507 26.27 15.11 3.08
N GLN A 508 25.39 16.06 3.41
CA GLN A 508 24.55 15.93 4.62
C GLN A 508 23.42 14.91 4.44
N GLU A 509 23.32 13.99 5.39
CA GLU A 509 22.14 13.14 5.56
C GLU A 509 20.94 14.02 5.92
N VAL A 510 20.01 14.18 4.97
CA VAL A 510 18.75 14.88 5.21
C VAL A 510 17.79 13.86 5.81
N PHE A 511 17.51 13.98 7.10
CA PHE A 511 16.64 13.02 7.81
C PHE A 511 15.15 13.39 7.76
N GLY A 512 14.85 14.66 7.46
CA GLY A 512 13.52 15.29 7.48
C GLY A 512 12.75 15.11 8.78
N ASP A 513 11.42 15.21 8.71
CA ASP A 513 10.57 15.36 9.90
C ASP A 513 10.38 14.06 10.68
N SER A 514 10.79 12.92 10.12
CA SER A 514 10.74 11.63 10.79
C SER A 514 11.57 11.58 12.07
N VAL A 515 12.69 12.32 12.14
CA VAL A 515 13.49 12.39 13.38
C VAL A 515 12.72 13.06 14.50
N ALA A 516 11.99 14.13 14.19
CA ALA A 516 11.15 14.82 15.16
C ALA A 516 10.03 13.89 15.66
N TRP A 517 9.33 13.21 14.74
CA TRP A 517 8.31 12.21 15.10
C TRP A 517 8.85 11.12 16.03
N GLY A 518 10.02 10.55 15.73
CA GLY A 518 10.62 9.51 16.57
C GLY A 518 11.07 10.04 17.93
N GLY A 519 11.84 11.12 17.93
CA GLY A 519 12.42 11.70 19.14
C GLY A 519 11.36 12.24 20.10
N CYS A 520 10.43 13.04 19.60
CA CYS A 520 9.32 13.59 20.40
C CYS A 520 8.41 12.49 20.94
N THR A 521 8.13 11.44 20.16
CA THR A 521 7.34 10.29 20.66
C THR A 521 8.05 9.59 21.82
N ILE A 522 9.35 9.33 21.72
CA ILE A 522 10.12 8.71 22.82
C ILE A 522 10.11 9.63 24.06
N ILE A 523 10.34 10.93 23.89
CA ILE A 523 10.28 11.92 24.98
C ILE A 523 8.91 11.92 25.65
N TYR A 524 7.83 11.92 24.86
CA TYR A 524 6.46 11.90 25.36
C TYR A 524 6.16 10.63 26.16
N LEU A 525 6.48 9.46 25.61
CA LEU A 525 6.23 8.16 26.25
C LEU A 525 7.07 7.94 27.52
N LEU A 526 8.26 8.57 27.62
CA LEU A 526 9.06 8.57 28.84
C LEU A 526 8.58 9.60 29.89
N GLY A 527 7.57 10.43 29.57
CA GLY A 527 7.09 11.49 30.44
C GLY A 527 8.05 12.69 30.56
N GLN A 528 8.93 12.89 29.58
CA GLN A 528 9.98 13.90 29.60
C GLN A 528 9.63 15.19 28.82
N HIS A 529 8.44 15.29 28.24
CA HIS A 529 8.04 16.41 27.38
C HIS A 529 8.14 17.78 28.08
N ILE A 530 7.64 17.93 29.31
CA ILE A 530 7.75 19.19 30.07
C ILE A 530 9.21 19.56 30.33
N HIS A 531 10.06 18.56 30.61
CA HIS A 531 11.49 18.80 30.82
C HIS A 531 12.16 19.25 29.52
N PHE A 532 11.80 18.63 28.39
CA PHE A 532 12.31 19.01 27.08
C PHE A 532 11.93 20.47 26.73
N GLU A 533 10.68 20.85 26.88
CA GLU A 533 10.23 22.23 26.59
C GLU A 533 10.97 23.28 27.42
N LEU A 534 11.20 23.02 28.70
CA LEU A 534 11.88 23.95 29.60
C LEU A 534 13.41 23.97 29.43
N PHE A 535 14.01 22.84 29.07
CA PHE A 535 15.45 22.64 29.15
C PHE A 535 16.14 22.35 27.83
N ASP A 536 15.43 22.42 26.70
CA ASP A 536 16.02 22.30 25.38
C ASP A 536 17.02 23.45 25.09
N PHE A 537 18.22 23.10 24.60
CA PHE A 537 19.27 24.06 24.30
C PHE A 537 18.88 25.05 23.21
N SER A 538 18.13 24.62 22.19
CA SER A 538 17.73 25.48 21.08
C SER A 538 16.71 26.52 21.53
N ASN A 539 15.70 26.11 22.31
CA ASN A 539 14.72 27.00 22.92
C ASN A 539 15.36 27.96 23.93
N GLN A 540 16.30 27.50 24.75
CA GLN A 540 17.03 28.38 25.67
C GLN A 540 17.86 29.42 24.92
N LEU A 541 18.53 29.03 23.84
CA LEU A 541 19.29 29.96 23.02
C LEU A 541 18.38 30.97 22.32
N LEU A 542 17.20 30.53 21.86
CA LEU A 542 16.18 31.39 21.28
C LEU A 542 15.70 32.45 22.29
N ASN A 543 15.41 32.04 23.53
CA ASN A 543 15.02 32.95 24.61
C ASN A 543 16.11 34.00 24.89
N VAL A 544 17.38 33.60 24.91
CA VAL A 544 18.51 34.53 25.07
C VAL A 544 18.60 35.48 23.87
N ALA A 545 18.42 34.97 22.65
CA ALA A 545 18.44 35.77 21.43
C ALA A 545 17.31 36.81 21.38
N GLU A 546 16.11 36.47 21.85
CA GLU A 546 14.98 37.40 21.97
C GLU A 546 15.27 38.52 22.97
N VAL A 547 15.83 38.18 24.13
CA VAL A 547 16.23 39.19 25.13
C VAL A 547 17.33 40.09 24.55
N GLU A 548 18.35 39.53 23.92
CA GLU A 548 19.45 40.29 23.32
C GLU A 548 18.96 41.19 22.18
N THR A 549 18.11 40.69 21.28
CA THR A 549 17.50 41.50 20.22
C THR A 549 16.58 42.58 20.77
N THR A 550 15.81 42.33 21.84
CA THR A 550 15.01 43.39 22.50
C THR A 550 15.90 44.49 23.08
N THR A 551 17.09 44.11 23.55
CA THR A 551 18.11 45.05 24.06
C THR A 551 18.77 45.85 22.93
N ILE A 552 19.02 45.22 21.78
CA ILE A 552 19.55 45.83 20.55
C ILE A 552 18.47 46.66 19.82
N THR A 553 17.19 46.32 19.90
CA THR A 553 16.12 47.12 19.27
C THR A 553 15.92 48.45 20.01
N ARG A 554 16.35 48.55 21.28
CA ARG A 554 16.54 49.82 22.00
C ARG A 554 17.83 50.57 21.62
N ALA A 555 18.76 49.92 20.93
CA ALA A 555 20.04 50.44 20.49
C ALA A 555 20.31 50.08 19.01
N VAL A 556 19.58 50.75 18.10
CA VAL A 556 19.80 50.81 16.64
C VAL A 556 19.23 49.64 15.81
N LYS A 557 18.32 50.02 14.88
CA LYS A 557 17.86 49.25 13.71
C LYS A 557 19.07 48.85 12.84
N ASN A 558 19.39 47.57 12.75
CA ASN A 558 19.87 46.84 11.55
C ASN A 558 20.54 45.52 11.95
N ALA A 559 19.87 44.38 11.76
CA ALA A 559 20.53 43.07 11.63
C ALA A 559 19.58 42.03 11.00
N SER A 560 19.50 42.02 9.67
CA SER A 560 18.61 41.14 8.89
C SER A 560 19.14 39.71 8.68
N TYR A 561 20.11 39.25 9.48
CA TYR A 561 20.70 37.90 9.37
C TYR A 561 20.31 36.95 10.51
N ILE A 562 19.89 37.49 11.66
CA ILE A 562 19.54 36.69 12.85
C ILE A 562 18.09 36.16 12.75
N GLN A 563 17.24 36.82 11.98
CA GLN A 563 15.83 36.47 11.80
C GLN A 563 15.60 35.12 11.12
N GLU A 564 16.49 34.68 10.22
CA GLU A 564 16.27 33.45 9.44
C GLU A 564 16.61 32.17 10.25
N ALA A 565 17.56 32.25 11.17
CA ALA A 565 17.87 31.18 12.12
C ALA A 565 16.81 31.05 13.23
N ILE A 566 16.29 32.20 13.70
CA ILE A 566 15.19 32.28 14.67
C ILE A 566 13.90 31.67 14.09
N PHE A 567 13.60 31.92 12.83
CA PHE A 567 12.39 31.39 12.18
C PHE A 567 12.43 29.86 12.00
N ARG A 568 13.61 29.28 11.74
CA ARG A 568 13.79 27.83 11.63
C ARG A 568 13.81 27.11 12.98
N ALA A 569 14.31 27.74 14.03
CA ALA A 569 14.25 27.19 15.39
C ALA A 569 12.82 27.19 15.94
N GLY A 570 12.03 28.24 15.68
CA GLY A 570 10.60 28.29 16.07
C GLY A 570 9.75 27.24 15.35
N ALA A 571 10.09 26.86 14.11
CA ALA A 571 9.41 25.82 13.34
C ALA A 571 9.67 24.38 13.86
N LEU A 572 10.57 24.22 14.84
CA LEU A 572 10.90 22.95 15.49
C LEU A 572 10.32 22.86 16.92
N SER A 573 9.55 23.86 17.37
CA SER A 573 8.86 23.82 18.65
C SER A 573 7.80 22.72 18.66
N PHE A 574 7.54 22.14 19.85
CA PHE A 574 6.57 21.05 20.03
C PHE A 574 5.16 21.43 19.51
N ASP A 575 4.81 22.72 19.60
CA ASP A 575 3.55 23.30 19.08
C ASP A 575 3.46 23.36 17.55
N SER A 576 4.57 23.18 16.82
CA SER A 576 4.57 23.09 15.35
C SER A 576 4.31 21.66 14.83
N TYR A 577 4.28 20.67 15.73
CA TYR A 577 4.14 19.24 15.41
C TYR A 577 2.85 18.60 15.94
N ILE A 578 2.04 19.36 16.68
CA ILE A 578 0.64 19.04 17.04
C ILE A 578 -0.27 19.87 16.13
#